data_AF-A0A3B0THB1-F1
#
_entry.id   AF-A0A3B0THB1-F1
#
_cell.length_a   1.000
_cell.length_b   1.000
_cell.length_c   1.000
_cell.angle_alpha   90.00
_cell.angle_beta   90.00
_cell.angle_gamma   90.00
#
_symmetry.space_group_name_H-M   'P 1'
#
loop_
_entity.id
_entity.type
_entity.pdbx_description
1 polymer ?
#
loop_
_entity_poly.entity_id
_entity_poly.type
_entity_poly.pdbx_seq_one_letter_code
_entity_poly.pdbx_strand_id
1 'polypeptide(L)'
;MGAEIILIIIGLVILLVAGDLLVRGAVGLAAALNVPTLIISLTIVAFGTSAPELVVTIHAVLTGSDGIALGNIIGSNIANVFLVLGLPAIIYPISTHVLGLRRHAVIMLIATAAFVSAAYFVGYIDTRIGAFLFAGIIAYVGY
;
A
#
# COMPACT_ATOMS: atom_id res chain seq x y z
N MET A 1 -12.03 -27.42 7.20
CA MET A 1 -12.27 -26.33 8.17
C MET A 1 -11.10 -26.05 9.11
N GLY A 2 -10.74 -26.92 10.06
CA GLY A 2 -9.67 -26.58 11.04
C GLY A 2 -8.27 -26.40 10.44
N ALA A 3 -7.87 -27.28 9.53
CA ALA A 3 -6.56 -27.22 8.87
C ALA A 3 -6.40 -25.99 7.94
N GLU A 4 -7.48 -25.58 7.25
CA GLU A 4 -7.46 -24.43 6.35
C GLU A 4 -7.24 -23.12 7.11
N ILE A 5 -7.91 -22.94 8.26
CA ILE A 5 -7.73 -21.76 9.11
C ILE A 5 -6.29 -21.69 9.62
N ILE A 6 -5.72 -22.83 10.03
CA ILE A 6 -4.32 -22.91 10.48
C ILE A 6 -3.37 -22.52 9.34
N LEU A 7 -3.59 -23.03 8.13
CA LEU A 7 -2.79 -22.68 6.96
C LEU A 7 -2.90 -21.19 6.60
N ILE A 8 -4.09 -20.60 6.70
CA ILE A 8 -4.31 -19.16 6.49
C ILE A 8 -3.51 -18.35 7.52
N ILE A 9 -3.58 -18.70 8.81
CA ILE A 9 -2.85 -18.00 9.87
C ILE A 9 -1.35 -18.12 9.66
N ILE A 10 -0.84 -19.33 9.40
CA ILE A 10 0.59 -19.54 9.16
C ILE A 10 1.06 -18.78 7.93
N GLY A 11 0.30 -18.86 6.82
CA GLY A 11 0.60 -18.14 5.59
C GLY A 11 0.64 -16.63 5.81
N LEU A 12 -0.34 -16.09 6.54
CA LEU A 12 -0.39 -14.67 6.89
C LEU A 12 0.83 -14.25 7.74
N VAL A 13 1.18 -15.03 8.77
CA VAL A 13 2.35 -14.74 9.61
C VAL A 13 3.64 -14.75 8.78
N ILE A 14 3.83 -15.76 7.92
CA ILE A 14 5.01 -15.84 7.05
C ILE A 14 5.05 -14.63 6.11
N LEU A 15 3.94 -14.27 5.49
CA LEU A 15 3.83 -13.15 4.56
C LEU A 15 4.19 -11.82 5.25
N LEU A 16 3.66 -11.59 6.46
CA LEU A 16 3.93 -10.38 7.25
C LEU A 16 5.39 -10.30 7.70
N VAL A 17 5.96 -11.39 8.21
CA VAL A 17 7.36 -11.44 8.65
C VAL A 17 8.30 -11.27 7.47
N ALA A 18 8.03 -11.93 6.34
CA ALA A 18 8.84 -11.78 5.13
C ALA A 18 8.79 -10.34 4.59
N GLY A 19 7.62 -9.70 4.61
CA GLY A 19 7.47 -8.30 4.24
C GLY A 19 8.27 -7.36 5.14
N ASP A 20 8.19 -7.53 6.47
CA ASP A 20 8.96 -6.72 7.42
C ASP A 20 10.48 -6.91 7.24
N LEU A 21 10.94 -8.15 7.06
CA LEU A 21 12.36 -8.43 6.79
C LEU A 21 12.84 -7.79 5.47
N LEU A 22 12.02 -7.86 4.42
CA LEU A 22 12.31 -7.21 3.14
C LEU A 22 12.47 -5.69 3.30
N VAL A 23 11.53 -5.04 4.00
CA VAL A 23 11.57 -3.59 4.26
C VAL A 23 12.83 -3.22 5.05
N ARG A 24 13.10 -3.92 6.16
CA ARG A 24 14.26 -3.63 7.02
C ARG A 24 15.59 -3.82 6.28
N GLY A 25 15.71 -4.88 5.49
CA GLY A 25 16.89 -5.13 4.68
C GLY A 25 17.11 -4.02 3.64
N ALA A 26 16.05 -3.63 2.93
CA ALA A 26 16.13 -2.57 1.92
C ALA A 26 16.42 -1.18 2.54
N VAL A 27 15.80 -0.86 3.68
CA VAL A 27 16.09 0.38 4.45
C VAL A 27 17.54 0.40 4.91
N GLY A 28 18.05 -0.71 5.45
CA GLY A 28 19.44 -0.81 5.90
C GLY A 28 20.44 -0.61 4.76
N LEU A 29 20.17 -1.20 3.59
CA LEU A 29 21.00 -1.01 2.39
C LEU A 29 20.98 0.46 1.92
N ALA A 30 19.81 1.06 1.81
CA ALA A 30 19.67 2.45 1.36
C ALA A 30 20.34 3.44 2.33
N ALA A 31 20.23 3.20 3.64
CA ALA A 31 20.92 3.98 4.66
C ALA A 31 22.44 3.84 4.53
N ALA A 32 22.97 2.63 4.28
CA ALA A 32 24.39 2.40 4.04
C ALA A 32 24.91 3.12 2.77
N LEU A 33 24.03 3.35 1.79
CA LEU A 33 24.31 4.12 0.58
C LEU A 33 24.08 5.64 0.73
N ASN A 34 23.82 6.13 1.95
CA ASN A 34 23.53 7.55 2.24
C ASN A 34 22.32 8.12 1.49
N VAL A 35 21.32 7.29 1.19
CA VAL A 35 20.05 7.77 0.63
C VAL A 35 19.30 8.58 1.69
N PRO A 36 18.75 9.77 1.38
CA PRO A 36 18.00 10.57 2.33
C PRO A 36 16.81 9.83 2.94
N THR A 37 16.61 9.96 4.27
CA THR A 37 15.53 9.29 5.01
C THR A 37 14.14 9.54 4.42
N LEU A 38 13.91 10.75 3.89
CA LEU A 38 12.66 11.10 3.22
C LEU A 38 12.41 10.26 1.96
N ILE A 39 13.44 9.99 1.17
CA ILE A 39 13.32 9.15 -0.02
C ILE A 39 13.09 7.71 0.42
N ILE A 40 13.82 7.21 1.42
CA ILE A 40 13.65 5.86 1.96
C ILE A 40 12.21 5.65 2.46
N SER A 41 11.65 6.61 3.20
CA SER A 41 10.29 6.51 3.72
C SER A 41 9.21 6.59 2.64
N LEU A 42 9.35 7.52 1.69
CA LEU A 42 8.39 7.69 0.60
C LEU A 42 8.45 6.58 -0.46
N THR A 43 9.56 5.84 -0.54
CA THR A 43 9.73 4.77 -1.53
C THR A 43 9.82 3.41 -0.86
N ILE A 44 10.98 3.04 -0.33
CA ILE A 44 11.28 1.70 0.17
C ILE A 44 10.30 1.26 1.25
N VAL A 45 10.02 2.12 2.24
CA VAL A 45 9.08 1.78 3.31
C VAL A 45 7.66 1.67 2.76
N ALA A 46 7.20 2.69 2.02
CA ALA A 46 5.83 2.72 1.47
C ALA A 46 5.53 1.53 0.53
N PHE A 47 6.45 1.20 -0.37
CA PHE A 47 6.30 0.05 -1.26
C PHE A 47 6.51 -1.27 -0.53
N GLY A 48 7.49 -1.34 0.37
CA GLY A 48 7.82 -2.58 1.07
C GLY A 48 6.72 -3.03 2.02
N THR A 49 6.04 -2.10 2.71
CA THR A 49 4.88 -2.43 3.56
C THR A 49 3.66 -2.84 2.76
N SER A 50 3.58 -2.46 1.48
CA SER A 50 2.48 -2.79 0.57
C SER A 50 2.79 -3.99 -0.34
N ALA A 51 4.00 -4.56 -0.24
CA ALA A 51 4.42 -5.70 -1.06
C ALA A 51 3.63 -6.98 -0.75
N PRO A 52 3.33 -7.33 0.53
CA PRO A 52 2.44 -8.44 0.84
C PRO A 52 1.07 -8.33 0.15
N GLU A 53 0.48 -7.14 0.18
CA GLU A 53 -0.81 -6.83 -0.43
C GLU A 53 -0.74 -6.96 -1.94
N LEU A 54 0.34 -6.48 -2.57
CA LEU A 54 0.55 -6.64 -4.01
C LEU A 54 0.58 -8.13 -4.40
N VAL A 55 1.31 -8.96 -3.65
CA VAL A 55 1.39 -10.40 -3.91
C VAL A 55 0.02 -11.07 -3.78
N VAL A 56 -0.73 -10.74 -2.72
CA VAL A 56 -2.09 -11.26 -2.50
C VAL A 56 -3.04 -10.83 -3.60
N THR A 57 -3.01 -9.55 -4.01
CA THR A 57 -3.85 -9.02 -5.09
C THR A 57 -3.52 -9.66 -6.43
N ILE A 58 -2.24 -9.81 -6.79
CA ILE A 58 -1.83 -10.48 -8.03
C ILE A 58 -2.34 -11.92 -8.04
N HIS A 59 -2.12 -12.66 -6.95
CA HIS A 59 -2.60 -14.04 -6.85
C HIS A 59 -4.13 -14.11 -6.99
N ALA A 60 -4.85 -13.25 -6.27
CA ALA A 60 -6.32 -13.21 -6.33
C ALA A 60 -6.85 -12.95 -7.74
N VAL A 61 -6.25 -12.02 -8.50
CA VAL A 61 -6.63 -11.76 -9.90
C VAL A 61 -6.31 -12.97 -10.78
N LEU A 62 -5.13 -13.57 -10.63
CA LEU A 62 -4.73 -14.75 -11.41
C LEU A 62 -5.62 -15.97 -11.15
N THR A 63 -6.22 -16.08 -9.95
CA THR A 63 -7.18 -17.13 -9.60
C THR A 63 -8.64 -16.74 -9.86
N GLY A 64 -8.91 -15.64 -10.54
CA GLY A 64 -10.27 -15.18 -10.86
C GLY A 64 -11.11 -14.74 -9.65
N SER A 65 -10.43 -14.36 -8.55
CA SER A 65 -11.04 -13.94 -7.28
C SER A 65 -11.04 -12.41 -7.14
N ASP A 66 -11.70 -11.73 -8.08
CA ASP A 66 -11.66 -10.25 -8.20
C ASP A 66 -12.16 -9.53 -6.93
N GLY A 67 -13.14 -10.11 -6.23
CA GLY A 67 -13.64 -9.56 -4.97
C GLY A 67 -12.59 -9.55 -3.85
N ILE A 68 -11.70 -10.56 -3.81
CA ILE A 68 -10.58 -10.59 -2.86
C ILE A 68 -9.54 -9.54 -3.26
N ALA A 69 -9.26 -9.40 -4.56
CA ALA A 69 -8.31 -8.41 -5.07
C ALA A 69 -8.74 -6.97 -4.72
N LEU A 70 -10.00 -6.60 -5.01
CA LEU A 70 -10.56 -5.29 -4.69
C LEU A 70 -10.69 -5.09 -3.17
N GLY A 71 -11.16 -6.12 -2.45
CA GLY A 71 -11.27 -6.10 -1.00
C GLY A 71 -9.92 -5.83 -0.32
N ASN A 72 -8.85 -6.45 -0.82
CA ASN A 72 -7.49 -6.20 -0.33
C ASN A 72 -7.03 -4.76 -0.61
N ILE A 73 -7.18 -4.25 -1.83
CA ILE A 73 -6.76 -2.89 -2.18
C ILE A 73 -7.51 -1.83 -1.35
N ILE A 74 -8.84 -1.92 -1.29
CA ILE A 74 -9.69 -0.92 -0.62
C ILE A 74 -9.56 -1.07 0.90
N GLY A 75 -9.64 -2.31 1.40
CA GLY A 75 -9.55 -2.62 2.82
C GLY A 75 -8.24 -2.17 3.45
N SER A 76 -7.11 -2.43 2.79
CA SER A 76 -5.79 -2.03 3.32
C SER A 76 -5.63 -0.50 3.38
N ASN A 77 -6.14 0.25 2.40
CA ASN A 77 -6.11 1.72 2.45
C ASN A 77 -6.98 2.28 3.59
N ILE A 78 -8.17 1.72 3.80
CA ILE A 78 -9.05 2.07 4.92
C ILE A 78 -8.35 1.76 6.25
N ALA A 79 -7.77 0.57 6.40
CA ALA A 79 -7.03 0.18 7.60
C ALA A 79 -5.82 1.11 7.85
N ASN A 80 -5.08 1.49 6.81
CA ASN A 80 -3.93 2.38 6.96
C ASN A 80 -4.33 3.78 7.47
N VAL A 81 -5.43 4.34 6.97
CA VAL A 81 -5.89 5.66 7.40
C VAL A 81 -6.51 5.62 8.79
N PHE A 82 -7.41 4.67 9.06
CA PHE A 82 -8.18 4.68 10.31
C PHE A 82 -7.49 3.94 11.46
N LEU A 83 -6.85 2.80 11.18
CA LEU A 83 -6.18 2.01 12.21
C LEU A 83 -4.72 2.42 12.36
N VAL A 84 -3.93 2.41 11.30
CA VAL A 84 -2.48 2.65 11.41
C VAL A 84 -2.17 4.11 11.71
N LEU A 85 -2.89 5.06 11.11
CA LEU A 85 -2.71 6.50 11.39
C LEU A 85 -3.64 6.99 12.51
N GLY A 86 -4.93 6.65 12.44
CA GLY A 86 -5.94 7.17 13.37
C GLY A 86 -5.79 6.69 14.80
N LEU A 87 -5.50 5.40 15.02
CA LEU A 87 -5.41 4.86 16.38
C LEU A 87 -4.22 5.42 17.17
N PRO A 88 -2.98 5.50 16.63
CA PRO A 88 -1.88 6.15 17.34
C PRO A 88 -2.13 7.64 17.61
N ALA A 89 -2.82 8.35 16.71
CA ALA A 89 -3.15 9.76 16.89
C ALA A 89 -4.07 10.04 18.08
N ILE A 90 -4.88 9.06 18.50
CA ILE A 90 -5.70 9.14 19.72
C ILE A 90 -4.82 9.00 20.97
N ILE A 91 -3.80 8.16 20.91
CA ILE A 91 -2.92 7.84 22.05
C ILE A 91 -1.89 8.96 22.25
N TYR A 92 -1.30 9.45 21.18
CA TYR A 92 -0.24 10.46 21.22
C TYR A 92 -0.38 11.46 20.06
N PRO A 93 -0.41 12.79 20.33
CA PRO A 93 -0.51 13.79 19.28
C PRO A 93 0.63 13.66 18.25
N ILE A 94 0.25 13.52 16.98
CA ILE A 94 1.20 13.46 15.86
C ILE A 94 1.40 14.87 15.32
N SER A 95 2.66 15.32 15.23
CA SER A 95 2.99 16.60 14.62
C SER A 95 2.66 16.60 13.13
N THR A 96 1.92 17.61 12.67
CA THR A 96 1.58 17.82 11.25
C THR A 96 2.53 18.77 10.55
N HIS A 97 3.56 19.29 11.25
CA HIS A 97 4.60 20.15 10.69
C HIS A 97 5.64 19.35 9.91
N VAL A 98 5.18 18.61 8.91
CA VAL A 98 6.02 17.84 7.98
C VAL A 98 5.96 18.53 6.63
N LEU A 99 7.14 18.82 6.05
CA LEU A 99 7.25 19.47 4.76
C LEU A 99 6.47 18.67 3.71
N GLY A 100 5.60 19.35 2.96
CA GLY A 100 4.83 18.74 1.88
C GLY A 100 3.61 17.92 2.31
N LEU A 101 3.30 17.75 3.61
CA LEU A 101 2.17 16.92 4.07
C LEU A 101 0.85 17.23 3.36
N ARG A 102 0.46 18.52 3.31
CA ARG A 102 -0.76 18.96 2.63
C ARG A 102 -0.76 18.57 1.14
N ARG A 103 0.38 18.70 0.47
CA ARG A 103 0.55 18.37 -0.94
C ARG A 103 0.37 16.87 -1.17
N HIS A 104 1.05 16.04 -0.40
CA HIS A 104 0.95 14.58 -0.49
C HIS A 104 -0.48 14.08 -0.16
N ALA A 105 -1.13 14.68 0.84
CA ALA A 105 -2.52 14.36 1.16
C ALA A 105 -3.49 14.73 0.02
N VAL A 106 -3.32 15.90 -0.60
CA VAL A 106 -4.15 16.30 -1.76
C VAL A 106 -3.93 15.35 -2.95
N ILE A 107 -2.68 14.97 -3.24
CA ILE A 107 -2.38 14.02 -4.32
C ILE A 107 -3.04 12.66 -4.03
N MET A 108 -2.96 12.16 -2.79
CA MET A 108 -3.61 10.92 -2.37
C MET A 108 -5.13 10.97 -2.59
N LEU A 109 -5.78 12.08 -2.21
CA LEU A 109 -7.23 12.25 -2.41
C LEU A 109 -7.60 12.29 -3.89
N ILE A 110 -6.82 12.99 -4.73
CA ILE A 110 -7.03 13.02 -6.19
C ILE A 110 -6.88 11.62 -6.78
N ALA A 111 -5.81 10.89 -6.43
CA ALA A 111 -5.57 9.53 -6.90
C ALA A 111 -6.70 8.58 -6.48
N THR A 112 -7.22 8.73 -5.25
CA THR A 112 -8.34 7.95 -4.73
C THR A 112 -9.63 8.27 -5.49
N ALA A 113 -9.92 9.54 -5.74
CA ALA A 113 -11.07 9.96 -6.52
C ALA A 113 -10.99 9.44 -7.96
N ALA A 114 -9.80 9.47 -8.58
CA ALA A 114 -9.58 8.91 -9.91
C ALA A 114 -9.81 7.39 -9.96
N PHE A 115 -9.29 6.65 -8.98
CA PHE A 115 -9.53 5.21 -8.83
C PHE A 115 -11.02 4.90 -8.68
N VAL A 116 -11.71 5.55 -7.74
CA VAL A 116 -13.15 5.34 -7.50
C VAL A 116 -13.97 5.69 -8.74
N SER A 117 -13.65 6.80 -9.41
CA SER A 117 -14.33 7.20 -10.64
C SER A 117 -14.15 6.16 -11.74
N ALA A 118 -12.92 5.70 -11.97
CA ALA A 118 -12.65 4.67 -12.96
C ALA A 118 -13.41 3.36 -12.65
N ALA A 119 -13.39 2.93 -11.38
CA ALA A 119 -14.09 1.71 -10.96
C ALA A 119 -15.61 1.82 -11.11
N TYR A 120 -16.21 2.95 -10.74
CA TYR A 120 -17.67 3.13 -10.75
C TYR A 120 -18.23 3.42 -12.14
N PHE A 121 -17.59 4.29 -12.93
CA PHE A 121 -18.12 4.68 -14.24
C PHE A 121 -17.84 3.65 -15.33
N VAL A 122 -16.74 2.89 -15.25
CA VAL A 122 -16.40 1.85 -16.24
C VAL A 122 -16.95 0.49 -15.83
N GLY A 123 -17.09 0.24 -14.52
CA GLY A 123 -17.61 -1.03 -13.97
C GLY A 123 -16.59 -2.17 -13.95
N TYR A 124 -15.36 -1.94 -14.41
CA TYR A 124 -14.23 -2.87 -14.35
C TYR A 124 -12.90 -2.11 -14.37
N ILE A 125 -11.82 -2.76 -13.95
CA ILE A 125 -10.45 -2.23 -14.05
C ILE A 125 -9.69 -3.11 -15.05
N ASP A 126 -9.48 -2.59 -16.25
CA ASP A 126 -8.70 -3.26 -17.29
C ASP A 126 -7.23 -2.80 -17.30
N THR A 127 -6.45 -3.34 -18.23
CA THR A 127 -5.05 -2.96 -18.42
C THR A 127 -4.87 -1.47 -18.70
N ARG A 128 -5.84 -0.78 -19.33
CA ARG A 128 -5.74 0.65 -19.66
C ARG A 128 -5.86 1.50 -18.40
N ILE A 129 -6.87 1.22 -17.58
CA ILE A 129 -7.05 1.90 -16.28
C ILE A 129 -5.86 1.57 -15.36
N GLY A 130 -5.45 0.31 -15.31
CA GLY A 130 -4.28 -0.11 -14.54
C GLY A 130 -3.00 0.61 -14.96
N ALA A 131 -2.74 0.73 -16.28
CA ALA A 131 -1.60 1.46 -16.80
C ALA A 131 -1.65 2.96 -16.47
N PHE A 132 -2.83 3.57 -16.53
CA PHE A 132 -3.03 4.97 -16.13
C PHE A 132 -2.73 5.18 -14.64
N LEU A 133 -3.26 4.34 -13.76
CA LEU A 133 -2.99 4.40 -12.32
C LEU A 133 -1.51 4.16 -12.00
N PHE A 134 -0.88 3.21 -12.72
CA PHE A 134 0.54 2.92 -12.59
C PHE A 134 1.42 4.09 -13.07
N ALA A 135 1.08 4.73 -14.18
CA ALA A 135 1.76 5.93 -14.62
C ALA A 135 1.65 7.06 -13.56
N GLY A 136 0.49 7.16 -12.89
CA GLY A 136 0.29 8.07 -11.77
C GLY A 136 1.26 7.84 -10.61
N ILE A 137 1.52 6.58 -10.21
CA ILE A 137 2.48 6.31 -9.13
C ILE A 137 3.91 6.62 -9.55
N ILE A 138 4.29 6.36 -10.81
CA ILE A 138 5.61 6.73 -11.34
C ILE A 138 5.80 8.25 -11.33
N ALA A 139 4.79 9.01 -11.79
CA ALA A 139 4.83 10.46 -11.77
C ALA A 139 4.92 11.02 -10.35
N TYR A 140 4.24 10.41 -9.39
CA TYR A 140 4.31 10.81 -7.97
C TYR A 140 5.67 10.54 -7.35
N VAL A 141 6.29 9.41 -7.63
CA VAL A 141 7.62 9.05 -7.10
C VAL A 141 8.73 9.90 -7.72
N GLY A 142 8.58 10.30 -8.99
CA GLY A 142 9.54 11.14 -9.69
C GLY A 142 9.48 12.64 -9.37
N TYR A 143 8.48 13.08 -8.60
CA TYR A 143 8.20 14.48 -8.27
C TYR A 143 8.76 14.92 -6.91
#